data_AF-A0A1Q4YMC4-F1
#
_entry.id   AF-A0A1Q4YMC4-F1
#
_cell.length_a   1.000
_cell.length_b   1.000
_cell.length_c   1.000
_cell.angle_alpha   90.00
_cell.angle_beta   90.00
_cell.angle_gamma   90.00
#
_symmetry.space_group_name_H-M   'P 1'
#
loop_
_entity.id
_entity.type
_entity.pdbx_description
1 polymer ?
#
loop_
_entity_poly.entity_id
_entity_poly.type
_entity_poly.pdbx_seq_one_letter_code
_entity_poly.pdbx_strand_id
1 'polypeptide(L)' 'MLGAEGGPVMASTQQRTAFPPPERAYLAYLGHTLTCDACRTGAQCATVIRLGRAWKKARR' A
#
# COMPACT_ATOMS: atom_id res chain seq x y z
N MET A 1 41.79 7.40 -25.61
CA MET A 1 40.37 7.74 -25.40
C MET A 1 39.59 6.43 -25.33
N LEU A 2 39.40 5.88 -24.12
CA LEU A 2 38.54 4.71 -23.89
C LEU A 2 37.23 5.25 -23.32
N GLY A 3 36.18 5.16 -24.16
CA GLY A 3 34.85 5.71 -23.89
C GLY A 3 34.15 4.96 -22.78
N ALA A 4 33.39 5.72 -21.99
CA ALA A 4 32.56 5.26 -20.90
C ALA A 4 31.37 4.44 -21.42
N GLU A 5 31.28 3.18 -21.02
CA GLU A 5 30.05 2.40 -21.10
C GLU A 5 29.31 2.46 -19.75
N GLY A 6 28.52 3.53 -19.62
CA GLY A 6 27.51 3.64 -18.58
C GLY A 6 26.44 2.56 -18.76
N GLY A 7 26.24 1.76 -17.72
CA GLY A 7 25.25 0.68 -17.71
C GLY A 7 23.80 1.19 -17.81
N PRO A 8 22.88 0.36 -18.30
CA PRO A 8 21.47 0.73 -18.35
C PRO A 8 20.83 0.56 -16.95
N VAL A 9 20.86 1.62 -16.14
CA VAL A 9 20.06 1.77 -14.92
C VAL A 9 18.63 2.24 -15.23
N MET A 10 17.95 1.71 -16.26
CA MET A 10 16.60 2.19 -16.62
C MET A 10 15.62 1.05 -16.92
N ALA A 11 15.37 0.22 -15.92
CA ALA A 11 14.21 -0.69 -15.89
C ALA A 11 13.23 -0.37 -14.74
N SER A 12 13.22 0.87 -14.22
CA SER A 12 12.42 1.25 -13.03
C SER A 12 11.16 2.08 -13.33
N THR A 13 10.79 2.28 -14.60
CA THR A 13 9.71 3.21 -14.97
C THR A 13 8.41 2.53 -15.40
N GLN A 14 8.34 1.19 -15.40
CA GLN A 14 7.14 0.45 -15.83
C GLN A 14 6.29 -0.14 -14.69
N GLN A 15 6.53 0.23 -13.43
CA GLN A 15 5.58 -0.03 -12.35
C GLN A 15 4.42 0.96 -12.43
N ARG A 16 3.62 0.80 -13.49
CA ARG A 16 2.40 1.53 -13.80
C ARG A 16 1.34 1.16 -12.76
N THR A 17 1.46 1.72 -11.55
CA THR A 17 0.41 1.98 -10.55
C THR A 17 -0.70 0.92 -10.40
N ALA A 18 -0.37 -0.35 -10.57
CA ALA A 18 -1.23 -1.45 -10.17
C ALA A 18 -0.71 -1.88 -8.81
N PHE A 19 -1.13 -1.15 -7.77
CA PHE A 19 -0.92 -1.61 -6.40
C PHE A 19 -1.44 -3.04 -6.33
N PRO A 20 -0.61 -4.02 -5.94
CA PRO A 20 -1.09 -5.38 -5.82
C PRO A 20 -2.31 -5.37 -4.90
N PRO A 21 -3.34 -6.20 -5.14
CA PRO A 21 -4.55 -6.24 -4.34
C PRO A 21 -4.34 -6.16 -2.80
N PRO A 22 -3.33 -6.84 -2.20
CA PRO A 22 -3.02 -6.66 -0.78
C PRO A 22 -2.58 -5.25 -0.39
N GLU A 23 -1.81 -4.56 -1.21
CA GLU A 23 -1.30 -3.22 -0.89
C GLU A 23 -2.42 -2.17 -0.97
N ARG A 24 -3.34 -2.30 -1.93
CA ARG A 24 -4.53 -1.44 -1.98
C ARG A 24 -5.42 -1.61 -0.75
N ALA A 25 -5.60 -2.85 -0.30
CA ALA A 25 -6.36 -3.15 0.92
C ALA A 25 -5.66 -2.61 2.19
N TYR A 26 -4.33 -2.66 2.22
CA TYR A 26 -3.52 -2.08 3.29
C TYR A 26 -3.64 -0.56 3.35
N LEU A 27 -3.52 0.14 2.21
CA LEU A 27 -3.66 1.59 2.15
C LEU A 27 -5.06 2.05 2.56
N ALA A 28 -6.10 1.32 2.18
CA ALA A 28 -7.47 1.59 2.63
C ALA A 28 -7.62 1.43 4.15
N TYR A 29 -7.06 0.37 4.73
CA TYR A 29 -7.02 0.14 6.17
C TYR A 29 -6.28 1.25 6.92
N LEU A 30 -5.08 1.62 6.44
CA LEU A 30 -4.26 2.67 7.04
C LEU A 30 -4.93 4.04 6.94
N GLY A 31 -5.39 4.43 5.75
CA GLY A 31 -6.08 5.70 5.52
C GLY A 31 -7.33 5.85 6.38
N HIS A 32 -8.10 4.77 6.57
CA HIS A 32 -9.24 4.79 7.47
C HIS A 32 -8.85 4.99 8.94
N THR A 33 -7.80 4.31 9.40
CA THR A 33 -7.31 4.43 10.78
C THR A 33 -6.84 5.85 11.10
N LEU A 34 -6.23 6.53 10.11
CA LEU A 34 -5.72 7.90 10.26
C LEU A 34 -6.81 8.99 10.17
N THR A 35 -7.91 8.72 9.46
CA THR A 35 -8.97 9.73 9.22
C THR A 35 -10.21 9.55 10.08
N CYS A 36 -10.48 8.33 10.55
CA CYS A 36 -11.66 8.02 11.34
C CYS A 36 -11.47 8.45 12.80
N ASP A 37 -12.36 9.30 13.30
CA ASP A 37 -12.29 9.81 14.67
C ASP A 37 -12.38 8.70 15.74
N ALA A 38 -13.27 7.72 15.54
CA ALA A 38 -13.35 6.55 16.40
C ALA A 38 -12.04 5.76 16.45
N CYS A 39 -11.34 5.62 15.32
CA CYS A 39 -10.04 4.94 15.29
C CYS A 39 -8.96 5.76 15.99
N ARG A 40 -8.96 7.09 15.83
CA ARG A 40 -7.99 7.99 16.47
C ARG A 40 -8.18 8.08 17.99
N THR A 41 -9.42 7.97 18.46
CA THR A 41 -9.76 7.99 19.90
C THR A 41 -9.65 6.61 20.55
N GLY A 42 -9.25 5.58 19.81
CA GLY A 42 -9.12 4.20 20.31
C GLY A 42 -10.47 3.50 20.54
N ALA A 43 -11.57 4.05 20.03
CA ALA A 43 -12.89 3.45 20.09
C ALA A 43 -13.04 2.28 19.10
N GLN A 44 -14.01 1.39 19.37
CA GLN A 44 -14.30 0.28 18.48
C GLN A 44 -14.90 0.77 17.16
N CYS A 45 -14.22 0.49 16.05
CA CYS A 45 -14.69 0.81 14.70
C CYS A 45 -14.93 -0.47 13.89
N ALA A 46 -16.18 -0.72 13.48
CA ALA A 46 -16.50 -1.89 12.66
C ALA A 46 -15.82 -1.85 11.28
N THR A 47 -15.60 -0.65 10.73
CA THR A 47 -15.00 -0.45 9.42
C THR A 47 -13.51 -0.82 9.41
N VAL A 48 -12.75 -0.41 10.43
CA VAL A 48 -11.32 -0.78 10.54
C VAL A 48 -11.14 -2.29 10.70
N ILE A 49 -12.05 -2.97 11.43
CA ILE A 49 -12.06 -4.42 11.57
C ILE A 49 -12.33 -5.11 10.23
N ARG A 50 -13.31 -4.63 9.45
CA ARG A 50 -13.61 -5.17 8.11
C ARG A 50 -12.45 -4.98 7.13
N LEU A 51 -11.84 -3.78 7.12
CA LEU A 51 -10.69 -3.47 6.28
C LEU A 51 -9.47 -4.32 6.65
N GLY A 52 -9.18 -4.48 7.95
CA GLY A 52 -8.09 -5.34 8.41
C GLY A 52 -8.29 -6.82 8.02
N ARG A 53 -9.53 -7.32 8.05
CA ARG A 53 -9.86 -8.67 7.55
C ARG A 53 -9.67 -8.79 6.04
N ALA A 54 -10.11 -7.79 5.27
CA ALA A 54 -9.94 -7.77 3.82
C ALA A 54 -8.46 -7.77 3.43
N TRP A 55 -7.64 -6.96 4.10
CA TRP A 55 -6.18 -6.97 3.92
C TRP A 55 -5.56 -8.32 4.27
N LYS A 56 -5.91 -8.90 5.42
CA LYS A 56 -5.43 -10.24 5.83
C LYS A 56 -5.81 -11.33 4.83
N LYS A 57 -6.98 -11.22 4.18
CA LYS A 57 -7.41 -12.14 3.14
C LYS A 57 -6.64 -11.94 1.83
N ALA A 58 -6.38 -10.69 1.45
CA ALA A 58 -5.68 -10.36 0.21
C ALA A 58 -4.18 -10.69 0.24
N ARG A 59 -3.57 -10.83 1.43
CA ARG A 59 -2.15 -11.21 1.61
C ARG A 59 -1.89 -12.71 1.74
N ARG A 60 -2.94 -13.53 1.82
CA ARG A 60 -2.85 -14.99 2.00
C ARG A 60 -2.99 -15.67 0.65
#